data_AF-X5UZE9-F1
#
_entry.id   AF-X5UZE9-F1
#
_cell.length_a   1.000
_cell.length_b   1.000
_cell.length_c   1.000
_cell.angle_alpha   90.00
_cell.angle_beta   90.00
_cell.angle_gamma   90.00
#
_symmetry.space_group_name_H-M   'P 1'
#
loop_
_entity.id
_entity.type
_entity.pdbx_description
1 polymer ?
#
loop_
_entity_poly.entity_id
_entity_poly.type
_entity_poly.pdbx_seq_one_letter_code
_entity_poly.pdbx_strand_id
1 'polypeptide(L)'
;MAGKRGLILGVANNRSIAYGIAKACVDHGAEIALTYQGEAFKKRVEPLAAELGAFVAGHCDVTDPASLDEVFANVAKHWGGKLDFLVHAIAFSDKDELTGRYVETTRDNFLRTMDISVYSFTTIAKRAEALMTDGGSLLTLTYYGAEKVMPHYNVMGVAKAALEASVRYLAVDLGGKKIRVNAISAGPIKTLAASGIGDFRYILKWNEYNSPLKQTVTQEEVGDSAVYFLSDLSRGVTGEVHHVDSGYHVVGMKAVDAPDISTVKE
;
A
#
# COMPACT_ATOMS: atom_id res chain seq x y z
N MET A 1 -10.42 9.33 13.91
CA MET A 1 -10.68 7.90 13.69
C MET A 1 -11.38 7.23 14.88
N ALA A 2 -11.58 7.93 16.00
CA ALA A 2 -12.36 7.48 17.16
C ALA A 2 -13.62 6.67 16.77
N GLY A 3 -13.68 5.43 17.25
CA GLY A 3 -14.81 4.52 17.04
C GLY A 3 -14.86 3.82 15.68
N LYS A 4 -13.93 4.11 14.76
CA LYS A 4 -13.81 3.38 13.48
C LYS A 4 -12.95 2.13 13.65
N ARG A 5 -13.35 1.06 12.99
CA ARG A 5 -12.71 -0.26 13.00
C ARG A 5 -12.14 -0.57 11.64
N GLY A 6 -10.86 -0.95 11.57
CA GLY A 6 -10.24 -1.20 10.27
C GLY A 6 -9.22 -2.32 10.19
N LEU A 7 -9.23 -3.01 9.06
CA LEU A 7 -8.33 -4.12 8.75
C LEU A 7 -7.15 -3.61 7.92
N ILE A 8 -5.93 -3.85 8.39
CA ILE A 8 -4.70 -3.43 7.70
C ILE A 8 -3.91 -4.68 7.33
N LEU A 9 -3.71 -4.88 6.02
CA LEU A 9 -2.94 -5.98 5.46
C LEU A 9 -1.61 -5.47 4.91
N GLY A 10 -0.51 -6.17 5.20
CA GLY A 10 0.82 -5.84 4.68
C GLY A 10 1.81 -5.25 5.69
N VAL A 11 1.54 -5.34 7.00
CA VAL A 11 2.54 -5.04 8.04
C VAL A 11 3.59 -6.14 8.05
N ALA A 12 4.85 -5.80 7.77
CA ALA A 12 5.96 -6.75 7.78
C ALA A 12 6.97 -6.48 8.90
N ASN A 13 7.16 -5.21 9.25
CA ASN A 13 7.96 -4.72 10.38
C ASN A 13 7.61 -3.23 10.67
N ASN A 14 8.28 -2.62 11.64
CA ASN A 14 8.10 -1.22 12.04
C ASN A 14 8.60 -0.16 11.03
N ARG A 15 9.11 -0.59 9.86
CA ARG A 15 9.49 0.28 8.73
C ARG A 15 8.55 0.13 7.53
N SER A 16 7.50 -0.70 7.64
CA SER A 16 6.50 -0.84 6.59
C SER A 16 5.62 0.40 6.52
N ILE A 17 5.27 0.86 5.32
CA ILE A 17 4.25 1.91 5.14
C ILE A 17 2.95 1.54 5.87
N ALA A 18 2.55 0.26 5.81
CA ALA A 18 1.40 -0.27 6.53
C ALA A 18 1.47 -0.04 8.05
N TYR A 19 2.67 -0.10 8.66
CA TYR A 19 2.86 0.17 10.08
C TYR A 19 2.70 1.67 10.38
N GLY A 20 3.26 2.56 9.54
CA GLY A 20 3.02 4.00 9.65
C GLY A 20 1.53 4.36 9.59
N ILE A 21 0.79 3.75 8.66
CA ILE A 21 -0.67 3.90 8.56
C ILE A 21 -1.38 3.33 9.80
N ALA A 22 -1.00 2.15 10.27
CA ALA A 22 -1.59 1.53 11.46
C ALA A 22 -1.41 2.42 12.69
N LYS A 23 -0.20 2.93 12.89
CA LYS A 23 0.12 3.84 14.00
C LYS A 23 -0.69 5.12 13.92
N ALA A 24 -0.73 5.79 12.77
CA ALA A 24 -1.51 7.02 12.60
C ALA A 24 -3.01 6.80 12.86
N CYS A 25 -3.57 5.69 12.36
CA CYS A 25 -4.97 5.34 12.64
C CYS A 25 -5.25 5.18 14.13
N VAL A 26 -4.38 4.46 14.86
CA VAL A 26 -4.49 4.25 16.32
C VAL A 26 -4.32 5.56 17.09
N ASP A 27 -3.33 6.38 16.73
CA ASP A 27 -3.09 7.70 17.34
C ASP A 27 -4.34 8.61 17.20
N HIS A 28 -5.12 8.43 16.13
CA HIS A 28 -6.40 9.12 15.89
C HIS A 28 -7.64 8.39 16.44
N GLY A 29 -7.45 7.32 17.23
CA GLY A 29 -8.49 6.60 17.96
C GLY A 29 -9.17 5.43 17.22
N ALA A 30 -8.58 4.92 16.13
CA ALA A 30 -9.10 3.72 15.47
C ALA A 30 -8.88 2.46 16.31
N GLU A 31 -9.82 1.53 16.24
CA GLU A 31 -9.57 0.12 16.55
C GLU A 31 -9.08 -0.56 15.28
N ILE A 32 -7.99 -1.32 15.34
CA ILE A 32 -7.42 -1.95 14.15
C ILE A 32 -7.19 -3.44 14.32
N ALA A 33 -7.23 -4.14 13.19
CA ALA A 33 -6.81 -5.53 13.07
C ALA A 33 -5.67 -5.64 12.06
N LEU A 34 -4.68 -6.47 12.36
CA LEU A 34 -3.53 -6.74 11.50
C LEU A 34 -3.55 -8.19 11.02
N THR A 35 -3.08 -8.43 9.80
CA THR A 35 -2.80 -9.77 9.27
C THR A 35 -1.29 -10.01 9.19
N TYR A 36 -0.91 -11.27 8.98
CA TYR A 36 0.47 -11.65 8.67
C TYR A 36 0.53 -12.77 7.63
N GLN A 37 1.63 -12.87 6.87
CA GLN A 37 1.82 -13.96 5.91
C GLN A 37 2.82 -15.00 6.46
N GLY A 38 2.33 -16.14 6.93
CA GLY A 38 3.17 -17.22 7.47
C GLY A 38 3.86 -16.90 8.81
N GLU A 39 4.51 -17.92 9.36
CA GLU A 39 5.07 -17.89 10.73
C GLU A 39 6.22 -16.89 10.90
N ALA A 40 6.96 -16.59 9.83
CA ALA A 40 8.07 -15.64 9.89
C ALA A 40 7.58 -14.21 10.10
N PHE A 41 6.51 -13.79 9.41
CA PHE A 41 5.92 -12.47 9.62
C PHE A 41 5.07 -12.43 10.89
N LYS A 42 4.43 -13.54 11.29
CA LYS A 42 3.71 -13.63 12.58
C LYS A 42 4.55 -13.14 13.76
N LYS A 43 5.76 -13.68 13.91
CA LYS A 43 6.71 -13.31 14.98
C LYS A 43 7.11 -11.84 14.99
N ARG A 44 6.96 -11.14 13.85
CA ARG A 44 7.25 -9.70 13.71
C ARG A 44 6.00 -8.86 13.93
N VAL A 45 4.84 -9.33 13.50
CA VAL A 45 3.57 -8.59 13.57
C VAL A 45 2.97 -8.65 14.98
N GLU A 46 3.06 -9.78 15.68
CA GLU A 46 2.46 -9.92 17.03
C GLU A 46 2.98 -8.86 18.05
N PRO A 47 4.30 -8.59 18.16
CA PRO A 47 4.77 -7.52 19.04
C PRO A 47 4.28 -6.12 18.62
N LEU A 48 4.20 -5.84 17.32
CA LEU A 48 3.71 -4.55 16.79
C LEU A 48 2.21 -4.40 17.00
N ALA A 49 1.45 -5.49 16.87
CA ALA A 49 0.03 -5.51 17.19
C ALA A 49 -0.19 -5.22 18.68
N ALA A 50 0.60 -5.85 19.57
CA ALA A 50 0.53 -5.59 21.00
C ALA A 50 0.86 -4.12 21.35
N GLU A 51 1.88 -3.54 20.72
CA GLU A 51 2.26 -2.12 20.88
C GLU A 51 1.10 -1.19 20.47
N LEU A 52 0.42 -1.50 19.38
CA LEU A 52 -0.68 -0.71 18.81
C LEU A 52 -2.05 -1.02 19.43
N GLY A 53 -2.15 -1.98 20.36
CA GLY A 53 -3.44 -2.47 20.85
C GLY A 53 -4.32 -3.12 19.77
N ALA A 54 -3.70 -3.64 18.71
CA ALA A 54 -4.37 -4.21 17.55
C ALA A 54 -4.77 -5.68 17.76
N PHE A 55 -5.90 -6.08 17.19
CA PHE A 55 -6.28 -7.49 17.08
C PHE A 55 -5.48 -8.17 15.96
N VAL A 56 -4.96 -9.37 16.20
CA VAL A 56 -4.29 -10.17 15.15
C VAL A 56 -5.35 -11.05 14.48
N ALA A 57 -5.76 -10.69 13.26
CA ALA A 57 -6.83 -11.37 12.54
C ALA A 57 -6.45 -12.74 11.98
N GLY A 58 -5.14 -13.04 11.91
CA GLY A 58 -4.61 -14.34 11.54
C GLY A 58 -3.72 -14.32 10.30
N HIS A 59 -3.43 -15.54 9.82
CA HIS A 59 -2.65 -15.73 8.61
C HIS A 59 -3.46 -15.31 7.37
N CYS A 60 -2.87 -14.44 6.54
CA CYS A 60 -3.41 -14.03 5.27
C CYS A 60 -2.36 -14.24 4.18
N ASP A 61 -2.62 -15.17 3.25
CA ASP A 61 -1.95 -15.22 1.96
C ASP A 61 -2.97 -14.86 0.87
N VAL A 62 -2.73 -13.76 0.16
CA VAL A 62 -3.68 -13.28 -0.85
C VAL A 62 -3.82 -14.20 -2.06
N THR A 63 -2.91 -15.16 -2.22
CA THR A 63 -2.98 -16.22 -3.24
C THR A 63 -3.80 -17.43 -2.78
N ASP A 64 -4.16 -17.51 -1.50
CA ASP A 64 -5.01 -18.55 -0.93
C ASP A 64 -6.37 -17.97 -0.50
N PRO A 65 -7.45 -18.23 -1.29
CA PRO A 65 -8.79 -17.78 -0.96
C PRO A 65 -9.29 -18.23 0.42
N ALA A 66 -8.88 -19.40 0.91
CA ALA A 66 -9.33 -19.92 2.19
C ALA A 66 -8.76 -19.09 3.36
N SER A 67 -7.47 -18.71 3.28
CA SER A 67 -6.86 -17.83 4.27
C SER A 67 -7.52 -16.44 4.32
N LEU A 68 -7.91 -15.90 3.16
CA LEU A 68 -8.66 -14.65 3.08
C LEU A 68 -10.03 -14.79 3.76
N ASP A 69 -10.78 -15.85 3.46
CA ASP A 69 -12.09 -16.10 4.05
C ASP A 69 -12.01 -16.25 5.58
N GLU A 70 -10.98 -16.93 6.09
CA GLU A 70 -10.75 -17.10 7.53
C GLU A 70 -10.45 -15.77 8.23
N VAL A 71 -9.59 -14.92 7.66
CA VAL A 71 -9.29 -13.58 8.20
C VAL A 71 -10.56 -12.73 8.28
N PHE A 72 -11.36 -12.69 7.22
CA PHE A 72 -12.60 -11.91 7.22
C PHE A 72 -13.64 -12.48 8.20
N ALA A 73 -13.69 -13.80 8.39
CA ALA A 73 -14.53 -14.42 9.42
C ALA A 73 -14.07 -14.03 10.84
N ASN A 74 -12.76 -14.01 11.10
CA ASN A 74 -12.20 -13.57 12.38
C ASN A 74 -12.50 -12.10 12.67
N VAL A 75 -12.34 -11.23 11.67
CA VAL A 75 -12.69 -9.79 11.75
C VAL A 75 -14.19 -9.62 12.01
N ALA A 76 -15.04 -10.31 11.26
CA ALA A 76 -16.49 -10.26 11.46
C ALA A 76 -16.88 -10.72 12.86
N LYS A 77 -16.28 -11.80 13.37
CA LYS A 77 -16.52 -12.28 14.73
C LYS A 77 -16.07 -11.27 15.79
N HIS A 78 -14.89 -10.67 15.62
CA HIS A 78 -14.32 -9.73 16.60
C HIS A 78 -15.13 -8.44 16.72
N TRP A 79 -15.64 -7.91 15.61
CA TRP A 79 -16.34 -6.62 15.56
C TRP A 79 -17.86 -6.72 15.34
N GLY A 80 -18.43 -7.93 15.39
CA GLY A 80 -19.87 -8.14 15.20
C GLY A 80 -20.36 -7.83 13.78
N GLY A 81 -19.53 -8.14 12.78
CA GLY A 81 -19.86 -8.02 11.36
C GLY A 81 -19.68 -6.62 10.76
N LYS A 82 -18.99 -5.71 11.46
CA LYS A 82 -18.78 -4.33 11.00
C LYS A 82 -17.32 -4.03 10.69
N LEU A 83 -17.10 -3.33 9.59
CA LEU A 83 -15.81 -2.80 9.17
C LEU A 83 -16.01 -1.38 8.61
N ASP A 84 -15.21 -0.41 9.05
CA ASP A 84 -15.28 0.98 8.57
C ASP A 84 -14.23 1.29 7.51
N PHE A 85 -13.07 0.65 7.60
CA PHE A 85 -12.01 0.85 6.62
C PHE A 85 -11.11 -0.36 6.41
N LEU A 86 -10.45 -0.40 5.27
CA LEU A 86 -9.46 -1.41 4.93
C LEU A 86 -8.26 -0.79 4.22
N VAL A 87 -7.07 -1.23 4.62
CA VAL A 87 -5.81 -0.84 3.99
C VAL A 87 -5.16 -2.06 3.34
N HIS A 88 -4.96 -1.97 2.03
CA HIS A 88 -4.21 -2.93 1.22
C HIS A 88 -2.80 -2.40 0.95
N ALA A 89 -1.83 -2.86 1.73
CA ALA A 89 -0.42 -2.51 1.58
C ALA A 89 0.42 -3.73 1.15
N ILE A 90 -0.08 -4.46 0.15
CA ILE A 90 0.55 -5.69 -0.38
C ILE A 90 0.99 -5.45 -1.83
N ALA A 91 2.20 -5.93 -2.13
CA ALA A 91 2.73 -6.03 -3.48
C ALA A 91 3.83 -7.09 -3.51
N PHE A 92 3.99 -7.76 -4.65
CA PHE A 92 5.04 -8.74 -4.87
C PHE A 92 5.41 -8.79 -6.35
N SER A 93 6.70 -8.94 -6.63
CA SER A 93 7.25 -9.37 -7.92
C SER A 93 8.57 -10.07 -7.65
N ASP A 94 9.07 -10.85 -8.61
CA ASP A 94 10.39 -11.44 -8.51
C ASP A 94 11.46 -10.33 -8.49
N LYS A 95 12.19 -10.23 -7.38
CA LYS A 95 13.25 -9.23 -7.19
C LYS A 95 14.39 -9.39 -8.21
N ASP A 96 14.61 -10.60 -8.72
CA ASP A 96 15.69 -10.88 -9.67
C ASP A 96 15.33 -10.35 -11.08
N GLU A 97 14.06 -10.01 -11.31
CA GLU A 97 13.55 -9.33 -12.51
C GLU A 97 13.21 -7.84 -12.28
N LEU A 98 13.39 -7.33 -11.05
CA LEU A 98 13.38 -5.88 -10.73
C LEU A 98 14.77 -5.26 -10.93
N THR A 99 15.41 -5.68 -12.01
CA THR A 99 16.66 -5.19 -12.58
C THR A 99 16.62 -5.44 -14.10
N GLY A 100 17.64 -5.03 -14.85
CA GLY A 100 17.68 -5.30 -16.30
C GLY A 100 16.52 -4.66 -17.07
N ARG A 101 16.05 -5.32 -18.15
CA ARG A 101 15.04 -4.75 -19.06
C ARG A 101 13.66 -5.39 -18.85
N TYR A 102 12.61 -4.57 -18.81
CA TYR A 102 11.22 -5.04 -18.74
C TYR A 102 10.84 -6.06 -19.83
N VAL A 103 11.40 -5.95 -21.04
CA VAL A 103 11.11 -6.87 -22.15
C VAL A 103 11.55 -8.32 -21.88
N GLU A 104 12.39 -8.53 -20.87
CA GLU A 104 12.88 -9.84 -20.44
C GLU A 104 12.02 -10.46 -19.34
N THR A 105 10.98 -9.77 -18.86
CA THR A 105 10.08 -10.27 -17.82
C THR A 105 9.44 -11.59 -18.24
N THR A 106 9.54 -12.59 -17.37
CA THR A 106 8.96 -13.90 -17.64
C THR A 106 7.44 -13.86 -17.50
N ARG A 107 6.75 -14.72 -18.26
CA ARG A 107 5.29 -14.86 -18.16
C ARG A 107 4.85 -15.20 -16.73
N ASP A 108 5.59 -16.08 -16.06
CA ASP A 108 5.25 -16.54 -14.71
C ASP A 108 5.40 -15.40 -13.70
N ASN A 109 6.47 -14.60 -13.78
CA ASN A 109 6.62 -13.41 -12.94
C ASN A 109 5.52 -12.39 -13.24
N PHE A 110 5.18 -12.15 -14.51
CA PHE A 110 4.09 -11.26 -14.88
C PHE A 110 2.76 -11.66 -14.24
N LEU A 111 2.35 -12.93 -14.41
CA LEU A 111 1.08 -13.43 -13.87
C LEU A 111 1.05 -13.36 -12.34
N ARG A 112 2.13 -13.78 -11.67
CA ARG A 112 2.24 -13.71 -10.21
C ARG A 112 2.22 -12.27 -9.69
N THR A 113 2.91 -11.36 -10.37
CA THR A 113 2.94 -9.93 -10.02
C THR A 113 1.54 -9.33 -10.11
N MET A 114 0.82 -9.60 -11.20
CA MET A 114 -0.54 -9.11 -11.41
C MET A 114 -1.53 -9.69 -10.40
N ASP A 115 -1.43 -10.98 -10.10
CA ASP A 115 -2.30 -11.64 -9.12
C ASP A 115 -2.13 -11.03 -7.72
N ILE A 116 -0.89 -10.96 -7.22
CA ILE A 116 -0.61 -10.50 -5.85
C ILE A 116 -0.69 -8.99 -5.71
N SER A 117 -0.31 -8.21 -6.72
CA SER A 117 -0.20 -6.75 -6.60
C SER A 117 -1.42 -5.99 -7.13
N VAL A 118 -2.33 -6.67 -7.82
CA VAL A 118 -3.53 -6.06 -8.43
C VAL A 118 -4.80 -6.81 -8.04
N TYR A 119 -4.91 -8.09 -8.39
CA TYR A 119 -6.15 -8.85 -8.21
C TYR A 119 -6.47 -9.10 -6.73
N SER A 120 -5.45 -9.24 -5.90
CA SER A 120 -5.55 -9.27 -4.43
C SER A 120 -6.42 -8.14 -3.87
N PHE A 121 -6.29 -6.91 -4.37
CA PHE A 121 -7.10 -5.78 -3.89
C PHE A 121 -8.57 -5.96 -4.24
N THR A 122 -8.88 -6.42 -5.46
CA THR A 122 -10.25 -6.72 -5.90
C THR A 122 -10.89 -7.83 -5.07
N THR A 123 -10.18 -8.93 -4.82
CA THR A 123 -10.72 -10.07 -4.06
C THR A 123 -10.91 -9.73 -2.57
N ILE A 124 -10.04 -8.86 -2.03
CA ILE A 124 -10.18 -8.30 -0.68
C ILE A 124 -11.38 -7.33 -0.60
N ALA A 125 -11.53 -6.44 -1.59
CA ALA A 125 -12.65 -5.50 -1.66
C ALA A 125 -14.01 -6.22 -1.67
N LYS A 126 -14.13 -7.32 -2.43
CA LYS A 126 -15.33 -8.16 -2.47
C LYS A 126 -15.73 -8.71 -1.10
N ARG A 127 -14.76 -9.09 -0.26
CA ARG A 127 -15.03 -9.59 1.11
C ARG A 127 -15.34 -8.46 2.08
N ALA A 128 -14.62 -7.34 1.96
CA ALA A 128 -14.86 -6.15 2.77
C ALA A 128 -16.25 -5.56 2.54
N GLU A 129 -16.75 -5.60 1.31
CA GLU A 129 -18.10 -5.14 0.94
C GLU A 129 -19.20 -5.78 1.80
N ALA A 130 -19.05 -7.06 2.18
CA ALA A 130 -20.02 -7.76 3.03
C ALA A 130 -20.04 -7.26 4.48
N LEU A 131 -18.96 -6.61 4.94
CA LEU A 131 -18.82 -6.08 6.31
C LEU A 131 -18.96 -4.54 6.39
N MET A 132 -18.90 -3.86 5.25
CA MET A 132 -19.04 -2.40 5.11
C MET A 132 -20.49 -2.00 4.77
N THR A 133 -21.47 -2.55 5.48
CA THR A 133 -22.90 -2.35 5.16
C THR A 133 -23.38 -0.91 5.34
N ASP A 134 -22.69 -0.15 6.20
CA ASP A 134 -23.00 1.26 6.51
C ASP A 134 -22.11 2.23 5.71
N GLY A 135 -21.38 1.73 4.70
CA GLY A 135 -20.33 2.45 3.98
C GLY A 135 -18.94 2.18 4.56
N GLY A 136 -17.92 2.84 4.00
CA GLY A 136 -16.54 2.67 4.47
C GLY A 136 -15.49 3.27 3.54
N SER A 137 -14.23 2.93 3.78
CA SER A 137 -13.09 3.35 2.95
C SER A 137 -12.11 2.22 2.69
N LEU A 138 -11.87 1.92 1.41
CA LEU A 138 -10.79 1.06 0.94
C LEU A 138 -9.63 1.95 0.46
N LEU A 139 -8.42 1.62 0.90
CA LEU A 139 -7.21 2.33 0.52
C LEU A 139 -6.16 1.33 0.07
N THR A 140 -5.52 1.60 -1.07
CA THR A 140 -4.36 0.84 -1.56
C THR A 140 -3.13 1.74 -1.74
N LEU A 141 -1.97 1.13 -1.99
CA LEU A 141 -0.73 1.84 -2.24
C LEU A 141 -0.25 1.61 -3.68
N THR A 142 0.00 2.71 -4.38
CA THR A 142 0.62 2.75 -5.71
C THR A 142 1.94 3.53 -5.67
N TYR A 143 2.57 3.70 -6.81
CA TYR A 143 3.83 4.40 -6.98
C TYR A 143 3.88 5.07 -8.35
N TYR A 144 4.61 6.17 -8.46
CA TYR A 144 4.74 6.97 -9.69
C TYR A 144 5.26 6.18 -10.91
N GLY A 145 5.88 5.01 -10.68
CA GLY A 145 6.20 4.03 -11.72
C GLY A 145 5.00 3.51 -12.54
N ALA A 146 3.77 3.74 -12.08
CA ALA A 146 2.54 3.50 -12.84
C ALA A 146 2.32 4.52 -13.97
N GLU A 147 2.82 5.74 -13.79
CA GLU A 147 2.56 6.88 -14.67
C GLU A 147 3.75 7.18 -15.58
N LYS A 148 4.97 6.95 -15.07
CA LYS A 148 6.23 7.17 -15.78
C LYS A 148 7.15 5.98 -15.63
N VAL A 149 8.05 5.82 -16.60
CA VAL A 149 9.09 4.79 -16.54
C VAL A 149 10.05 5.13 -15.40
N MET A 150 10.09 4.25 -14.40
CA MET A 150 11.08 4.27 -13.32
C MET A 150 12.10 3.15 -13.54
N PRO A 151 13.41 3.44 -13.57
CA PRO A 151 14.44 2.42 -13.70
C PRO A 151 14.25 1.31 -12.66
N HIS A 152 14.41 0.05 -13.09
CA HIS A 152 14.31 -1.15 -12.27
C HIS A 152 12.93 -1.44 -11.64
N TYR A 153 11.92 -0.61 -11.92
CA TYR A 153 10.55 -0.86 -11.47
C TYR A 153 9.78 -1.81 -12.40
N ASN A 154 10.16 -1.88 -13.68
CA ASN A 154 9.76 -2.89 -14.67
C ASN A 154 8.26 -3.29 -14.59
N VAL A 155 7.98 -4.59 -14.42
CA VAL A 155 6.62 -5.15 -14.38
C VAL A 155 5.78 -4.62 -13.21
N MET A 156 6.41 -4.16 -12.13
CA MET A 156 5.69 -3.51 -11.04
C MET A 156 5.02 -2.21 -11.50
N GLY A 157 5.63 -1.46 -12.43
CA GLY A 157 5.01 -0.28 -13.02
C GLY A 157 3.71 -0.62 -13.77
N VAL A 158 3.74 -1.71 -14.56
CA VAL A 158 2.54 -2.22 -15.25
C VAL A 158 1.46 -2.65 -14.26
N ALA A 159 1.85 -3.36 -13.19
CA ALA A 159 0.92 -3.78 -12.16
C ALA A 159 0.31 -2.58 -11.42
N LYS A 160 1.10 -1.56 -11.07
CA LYS A 160 0.60 -0.36 -10.40
C LYS A 160 -0.33 0.47 -11.28
N ALA A 161 -0.07 0.55 -12.59
CA ALA A 161 -1.01 1.16 -13.53
C ALA A 161 -2.35 0.41 -13.59
N ALA A 162 -2.32 -0.93 -13.58
CA ALA A 162 -3.53 -1.74 -13.53
C ALA A 162 -4.27 -1.62 -12.18
N LEU A 163 -3.55 -1.50 -11.06
CA LEU A 163 -4.12 -1.25 -9.74
C LEU A 163 -4.81 0.11 -9.65
N GLU A 164 -4.23 1.16 -10.22
CA GLU A 164 -4.89 2.48 -10.28
C GLU A 164 -6.14 2.45 -11.14
N ALA A 165 -6.14 1.68 -12.24
CA ALA A 165 -7.35 1.43 -12.99
C ALA A 165 -8.40 0.69 -12.14
N SER A 166 -8.02 -0.38 -11.44
CA SER A 166 -8.96 -1.14 -10.62
C SER A 166 -9.57 -0.32 -9.48
N VAL A 167 -8.82 0.63 -8.90
CA VAL A 167 -9.34 1.61 -7.92
C VAL A 167 -10.52 2.39 -8.49
N ARG A 168 -10.43 2.87 -9.73
CA ARG A 168 -11.52 3.62 -10.39
C ARG A 168 -12.75 2.74 -10.65
N TYR A 169 -12.55 1.51 -11.11
CA TYR A 169 -13.66 0.57 -11.34
C TYR A 169 -14.34 0.18 -10.02
N LEU A 170 -13.57 -0.19 -9.00
CA LEU A 170 -14.09 -0.52 -7.67
C LEU A 170 -14.82 0.67 -7.02
N ALA A 171 -14.34 1.89 -7.23
CA ALA A 171 -15.01 3.10 -6.75
C ALA A 171 -16.42 3.27 -7.36
N VAL A 172 -16.58 2.93 -8.65
CA VAL A 172 -17.89 2.94 -9.32
C VAL A 172 -18.79 1.83 -8.77
N ASP A 173 -18.28 0.60 -8.68
CA ASP A 173 -19.04 -0.56 -8.23
C ASP A 173 -19.55 -0.41 -6.79
N LEU A 174 -18.70 0.12 -5.90
CA LEU A 174 -18.96 0.18 -4.47
C LEU A 174 -19.53 1.54 -3.99
N GLY A 175 -19.48 2.56 -4.85
CA GLY A 175 -19.93 3.92 -4.51
C GLY A 175 -21.41 4.00 -4.14
N GLY A 176 -22.26 3.18 -4.77
CA GLY A 176 -23.69 3.07 -4.42
C GLY A 176 -23.95 2.59 -2.98
N LYS A 177 -22.96 1.94 -2.37
CA LYS A 177 -22.96 1.50 -0.96
C LYS A 177 -22.24 2.47 -0.02
N LYS A 178 -21.84 3.65 -0.51
CA LYS A 178 -21.04 4.64 0.24
C LYS A 178 -19.67 4.11 0.68
N ILE A 179 -19.12 3.17 -0.07
CA ILE A 179 -17.75 2.67 0.14
C ILE A 179 -16.84 3.41 -0.84
N ARG A 180 -15.88 4.15 -0.30
CA ARG A 180 -14.90 4.90 -1.08
C ARG A 180 -13.70 4.02 -1.37
N VAL A 181 -13.07 4.20 -2.54
CA VAL A 181 -11.89 3.43 -2.94
C VAL A 181 -10.85 4.38 -3.48
N ASN A 182 -9.67 4.46 -2.86
CA ASN A 182 -8.61 5.38 -3.27
C ASN A 182 -7.24 4.71 -3.21
N ALA A 183 -6.23 5.36 -3.80
CA ALA A 183 -4.82 4.97 -3.68
C ALA A 183 -3.95 6.14 -3.21
N ILE A 184 -2.92 5.82 -2.43
CA ILE A 184 -1.80 6.74 -2.20
C ILE A 184 -0.65 6.34 -3.11
N SER A 185 -0.18 7.27 -3.94
CA SER A 185 1.07 7.17 -4.69
C SER A 185 2.20 7.72 -3.83
N ALA A 186 2.83 6.84 -3.05
CA ALA A 186 3.86 7.25 -2.09
C ALA A 186 5.21 7.49 -2.78
N GLY A 187 5.98 8.46 -2.30
CA GLY A 187 7.40 8.57 -2.64
C GLY A 187 8.22 7.38 -2.10
N PRO A 188 9.49 7.25 -2.50
CA PRO A 188 10.30 6.10 -2.08
C PRO A 188 10.61 6.16 -0.58
N ILE A 189 10.25 5.09 0.14
CA ILE A 189 10.54 4.88 1.56
C ILE A 189 11.37 3.60 1.72
N LYS A 190 12.37 3.62 2.60
CA LYS A 190 13.23 2.46 2.88
C LYS A 190 12.50 1.37 3.68
N THR A 191 11.76 0.52 2.95
CA THR A 191 11.04 -0.64 3.49
C THR A 191 11.75 -1.96 3.14
N LEU A 192 11.29 -3.07 3.72
CA LEU A 192 11.79 -4.42 3.38
C LEU A 192 11.58 -4.74 1.90
N ALA A 193 10.40 -4.44 1.36
CA ALA A 193 10.06 -4.72 -0.04
C ALA A 193 10.85 -3.81 -1.01
N ALA A 194 10.94 -2.51 -0.70
CA ALA A 194 11.66 -1.55 -1.54
C ALA A 194 13.16 -1.84 -1.62
N SER A 195 13.72 -2.49 -0.59
CA SER A 195 15.14 -2.91 -0.59
C SER A 195 15.44 -4.01 -1.62
N GLY A 196 14.44 -4.65 -2.21
CA GLY A 196 14.60 -5.62 -3.30
C GLY A 196 14.70 -5.00 -4.70
N ILE A 197 14.50 -3.69 -4.84
CA ILE A 197 14.59 -2.99 -6.13
C ILE A 197 16.06 -2.66 -6.42
N GLY A 198 16.54 -2.95 -7.64
CA GLY A 198 17.87 -2.57 -8.10
C GLY A 198 18.11 -1.06 -7.97
N ASP A 199 19.31 -0.67 -7.49
CA ASP A 199 19.71 0.74 -7.30
C ASP A 199 18.75 1.60 -6.46
N PHE A 200 18.01 1.01 -5.51
CA PHE A 200 17.05 1.76 -4.69
C PHE A 200 17.66 2.94 -3.91
N ARG A 201 18.94 2.86 -3.52
CA ARG A 201 19.66 4.00 -2.89
C ARG A 201 19.79 5.19 -3.84
N TYR A 202 19.99 4.94 -5.13
CA TYR A 202 20.00 5.97 -6.15
C TYR A 202 18.62 6.63 -6.28
N ILE A 203 17.54 5.82 -6.32
CA ILE A 203 16.16 6.33 -6.39
C ILE A 203 15.84 7.25 -5.20
N LEU A 204 16.20 6.83 -3.98
CA LEU A 204 16.04 7.66 -2.77
C LEU A 204 16.81 8.98 -2.90
N LYS A 205 18.09 8.92 -3.28
CA LYS A 205 18.94 10.11 -3.36
C LYS A 205 18.51 11.07 -4.48
N TRP A 206 18.07 10.51 -5.59
CA TRP A 206 17.47 11.27 -6.69
C TRP A 206 16.21 12.01 -6.23
N ASN A 207 15.32 11.34 -5.51
CA ASN A 207 14.11 11.98 -4.97
C ASN A 207 14.45 13.06 -3.94
N GLU A 208 15.41 12.81 -3.05
CA GLU A 208 15.88 13.81 -2.07
C GLU A 208 16.36 15.10 -2.74
N TYR A 209 17.10 15.01 -3.85
CA TYR A 209 17.62 16.19 -4.53
C TYR A 209 16.61 16.88 -5.46
N ASN A 210 15.73 16.10 -6.08
CA ASN A 210 14.89 16.59 -7.17
C ASN A 210 13.44 16.85 -6.78
N SER A 211 12.94 16.32 -5.66
CA SER A 211 11.58 16.63 -5.20
C SER A 211 11.47 18.12 -4.82
N PRO A 212 10.32 18.77 -5.05
CA PRO A 212 10.07 20.14 -4.62
C PRO A 212 10.38 20.40 -3.14
N LEU A 213 10.05 19.48 -2.23
CA LEU A 213 10.36 19.63 -0.80
C LEU A 213 11.79 19.23 -0.42
N LYS A 214 12.64 18.82 -1.38
CA LYS A 214 14.05 18.47 -1.18
C LYS A 214 14.28 17.40 -0.09
N GLN A 215 13.33 16.48 0.00
CA GLN A 215 13.35 15.37 0.94
C GLN A 215 12.57 14.19 0.38
N THR A 216 12.86 12.99 0.87
CA THR A 216 11.99 11.82 0.71
C THR A 216 10.92 11.84 1.79
N VAL A 217 9.74 11.27 1.49
CA VAL A 217 8.66 11.14 2.48
C VAL A 217 8.99 10.10 3.55
N THR A 218 8.31 10.20 4.70
CA THR A 218 8.36 9.21 5.78
C THR A 218 7.12 8.32 5.80
N GLN A 219 7.17 7.22 6.56
CA GLN A 219 5.98 6.36 6.73
C GLN A 219 4.90 7.06 7.57
N GLU A 220 5.29 8.00 8.44
CA GLU A 220 4.41 8.81 9.26
C GLU A 220 3.62 9.80 8.40
N GLU A 221 4.27 10.51 7.47
CA GLU A 221 3.60 11.43 6.53
C GLU A 221 2.60 10.70 5.60
N VAL A 222 2.95 9.48 5.17
CA VAL A 222 2.02 8.61 4.44
C VAL A 222 0.88 8.13 5.35
N GLY A 223 1.16 7.86 6.62
CA GLY A 223 0.16 7.51 7.64
C GLY A 223 -0.86 8.61 7.84
N ASP A 224 -0.43 9.86 7.99
CA ASP A 224 -1.30 11.02 8.15
C ASP A 224 -2.19 11.25 6.93
N SER A 225 -1.61 11.09 5.73
CA SER A 225 -2.36 11.14 4.47
C SER A 225 -3.37 10.01 4.35
N ALA A 226 -3.05 8.82 4.86
CA ALA A 226 -3.99 7.71 4.93
C ALA A 226 -5.13 8.01 5.92
N VAL A 227 -4.87 8.64 7.06
CA VAL A 227 -5.94 9.06 8.00
C VAL A 227 -6.93 10.01 7.32
N TYR A 228 -6.47 10.94 6.47
CA TYR A 228 -7.38 11.75 5.65
C TYR A 228 -8.31 10.86 4.82
N PHE A 229 -7.76 9.90 4.07
CA PHE A 229 -8.56 9.00 3.23
C PHE A 229 -9.48 8.07 4.02
N LEU A 230 -9.04 7.56 5.16
CA LEU A 230 -9.78 6.57 5.95
C LEU A 230 -10.83 7.21 6.88
N SER A 231 -10.75 8.52 7.11
CA SER A 231 -11.69 9.28 7.96
C SER A 231 -12.80 9.96 7.15
N ASP A 232 -13.74 10.59 7.86
CA ASP A 232 -14.85 11.34 7.25
C ASP A 232 -14.43 12.70 6.67
N LEU A 233 -13.14 13.09 6.82
CA LEU A 233 -12.58 14.28 6.18
C LEU A 233 -12.62 14.17 4.64
N SER A 234 -12.49 12.95 4.12
CA SER A 234 -12.48 12.66 2.67
C SER A 234 -13.78 11.99 2.19
N ARG A 235 -14.91 12.20 2.89
CA ARG A 235 -16.21 11.59 2.56
C ARG A 235 -16.73 11.89 1.14
N GLY A 236 -16.17 12.90 0.48
CA GLY A 236 -16.46 13.25 -0.92
C GLY A 236 -15.42 12.76 -1.94
N VAL A 237 -14.44 11.95 -1.54
CA VAL A 237 -13.30 11.54 -2.39
C VAL A 237 -13.28 10.02 -2.59
N THR A 238 -13.39 9.60 -3.85
CA THR A 238 -13.33 8.20 -4.29
C THR A 238 -12.78 8.13 -5.72
N GLY A 239 -12.11 7.03 -6.07
CA GLY A 239 -11.46 6.82 -7.36
C GLY A 239 -10.13 7.57 -7.53
N GLU A 240 -9.62 8.18 -6.47
CA GLU A 240 -8.48 9.11 -6.54
C GLU A 240 -7.14 8.39 -6.37
N VAL A 241 -6.13 8.89 -7.08
CA VAL A 241 -4.71 8.56 -6.87
C VAL A 241 -4.03 9.79 -6.29
N HIS A 242 -3.65 9.73 -5.02
CA HIS A 242 -3.10 10.88 -4.31
C HIS A 242 -1.61 10.76 -4.07
N HIS A 243 -0.84 11.67 -4.65
CA HIS A 243 0.61 11.71 -4.49
C HIS A 243 1.02 12.20 -3.10
N VAL A 244 1.77 11.36 -2.40
CA VAL A 244 2.44 11.67 -1.13
C VAL A 244 3.93 11.41 -1.35
N ASP A 245 4.56 12.29 -2.12
CA ASP A 245 5.88 12.05 -2.71
C ASP A 245 6.80 13.28 -2.67
N SER A 246 6.57 14.18 -1.72
CA SER A 246 7.27 15.47 -1.63
C SER A 246 7.14 16.34 -2.90
N GLY A 247 6.11 16.07 -3.73
CA GLY A 247 5.83 16.74 -5.00
C GLY A 247 6.64 16.20 -6.17
N TYR A 248 7.33 15.06 -6.04
CA TYR A 248 8.22 14.55 -7.09
C TYR A 248 7.50 14.31 -8.43
N HIS A 249 6.24 13.89 -8.42
CA HIS A 249 5.44 13.64 -9.63
C HIS A 249 5.30 14.85 -10.58
N VAL A 250 5.47 16.09 -10.09
CA VAL A 250 5.40 17.30 -10.95
C VAL A 250 6.70 17.59 -11.70
N VAL A 251 7.78 16.87 -11.40
CA VAL A 251 9.13 17.14 -11.90
C VAL A 251 9.30 16.58 -13.31
N GLY A 252 9.35 17.46 -14.32
CA GLY A 252 9.60 17.09 -15.71
C GLY A 252 11.08 16.97 -16.10
N MET A 253 11.99 17.50 -15.28
CA MET A 253 13.44 17.50 -15.49
C MET A 253 14.18 17.69 -14.17
N LYS A 254 15.45 17.27 -14.09
CA LYS A 254 16.34 17.45 -12.91
C LYS A 254 16.22 18.88 -12.35
N ALA A 255 16.12 19.02 -11.03
CA ALA A 255 16.10 20.33 -10.40
C ALA A 255 17.38 21.11 -10.71
N VAL A 256 17.26 22.41 -10.94
CA VAL A 256 18.37 23.26 -11.45
C VAL A 256 19.57 23.26 -10.52
N ASP A 257 19.33 23.17 -9.22
CA ASP A 257 20.32 23.17 -8.14
C ASP A 257 20.77 21.76 -7.71
N ALA A 258 20.17 20.69 -8.27
CA ALA A 258 20.52 19.34 -7.89
C ALA A 258 21.90 18.94 -8.46
N PRO A 259 22.75 18.26 -7.67
CA PRO A 259 24.02 17.75 -8.17
C PRO A 259 23.79 16.60 -9.15
N ASP A 260 24.75 16.39 -10.05
CA ASP A 260 24.80 15.17 -10.84
C ASP A 260 25.36 14.05 -9.94
N ILE A 261 24.62 12.94 -9.84
CA ILE A 261 24.98 11.85 -8.94
C ILE A 261 26.09 11.01 -9.59
N SER A 262 27.28 11.00 -9.00
CA SER A 262 28.34 10.03 -9.32
C SER A 262 28.15 8.76 -8.49
N THR A 263 28.15 7.59 -9.13
CA THR A 263 28.16 6.30 -8.43
C THR A 263 29.60 5.76 -8.37
N VAL A 264 30.02 5.29 -7.19
CA VAL A 264 31.24 4.50 -7.05
C VAL A 264 30.81 3.04 -7.14
N LYS A 265 31.33 2.31 -8.14
CA LYS A 265 31.21 0.86 -8.18
C LYS A 265 32.39 0.29 -7.40
N GLU A 266 32.11 -0.39 -6.29
CA GLU A 266 33.07 -1.31 -5.67
C GLU A 266 33.23 -2.58 -6.53
#